data_AF-A0A7Y7D501-F1
#
_entry.id   AF-A0A7Y7D501-F1
#
_cell.length_a   1.000
_cell.length_b   1.000
_cell.length_c   1.000
_cell.angle_alpha   90.00
_cell.angle_beta   90.00
_cell.angle_gamma   90.00
#
_symmetry.space_group_name_H-M   'P 1'
#
loop_
_entity.id
_entity.type
_entity.pdbx_description
1 polymer ?
#
loop_
_entity_poly.entity_id
_entity_poly.type
_entity_poly.pdbx_seq_one_letter_code
_entity_poly.pdbx_strand_id
1 'polypeptide(L)'
;MSILLRAHMFGELVKAVGGVDAAAAAIEAVVGHTVSRGTISKVQNGHSEVPYAWVTALENATGRHPFLNMRSREVSGRPAKSELACHLDMLREATEGITALAEFEANPDDPQTMVKAYAELADVHDMAGATMTKLKGLMGIQDEDAA
;
A
#
# COMPACT_ATOMS: atom_id res chain seq x y z
N MET A 1 4.84 10.31 14.21
CA MET A 1 5.10 10.81 12.84
C MET A 1 5.26 12.33 12.90
N SER A 2 6.30 12.91 12.28
CA SER A 2 6.57 14.36 12.35
C SER A 2 5.56 15.19 11.54
N ILE A 3 5.15 16.34 12.09
CA ILE A 3 4.32 17.34 11.38
C ILE A 3 4.97 17.82 10.09
N LEU A 4 6.30 17.89 10.04
CA LEU A 4 7.05 18.32 8.86
C LEU A 4 6.92 17.33 7.70
N LEU A 5 6.86 16.02 7.98
CA LEU A 5 6.67 15.01 6.95
C LEU A 5 5.26 15.10 6.35
N ARG A 6 4.24 15.25 7.20
CA ARG A 6 2.85 15.43 6.74
C ARG A 6 2.71 16.71 5.92
N ALA A 7 3.33 17.82 6.36
CA ALA A 7 3.36 19.07 5.62
C ALA A 7 4.03 18.92 4.24
N HIS A 8 5.16 18.20 4.17
CA HIS A 8 5.84 17.90 2.92
C HIS A 8 4.97 17.06 1.98
N MET A 9 4.36 15.97 2.46
CA MET A 9 3.45 15.14 1.66
C MET A 9 2.25 15.93 1.14
N PHE A 10 1.68 16.80 1.98
CA PHE A 10 0.61 17.72 1.57
C PHE A 10 1.11 18.71 0.50
N GLY A 11 2.32 19.24 0.66
CA GLY A 11 2.96 20.10 -0.33
C GLY A 11 3.11 19.43 -1.70
N GLU A 12 3.48 18.16 -1.75
CA GLU A 12 3.56 17.38 -2.99
C GLU A 12 2.20 17.16 -3.65
N LEU A 13 1.14 16.95 -2.87
CA LEU A 13 -0.24 16.89 -3.39
C LEU A 13 -0.69 18.24 -3.97
N VAL A 14 -0.37 19.34 -3.29
CA VAL A 14 -0.65 20.70 -3.79
C VAL A 14 0.10 20.97 -5.10
N LYS A 15 1.34 20.53 -5.24
CA LYS A 15 2.06 20.63 -6.53
C LYS A 15 1.40 19.78 -7.61
N ALA A 16 1.03 18.54 -7.28
CA ALA A 16 0.46 17.59 -8.22
C ALA A 16 -0.90 18.03 -8.80
N VAL A 17 -1.72 18.74 -8.01
CA VAL A 17 -3.02 19.28 -8.49
C VAL A 17 -2.86 20.57 -9.32
N GLY A 18 -1.65 21.15 -9.40
CA GLY A 18 -1.37 22.36 -10.18
C GLY A 18 -1.07 23.62 -9.35
N GLY A 19 -0.76 23.47 -8.06
CA GLY A 19 -0.36 24.56 -7.17
C GLY A 19 -1.47 25.00 -6.20
N VAL A 20 -1.18 26.07 -5.45
CA VAL A 20 -2.00 26.51 -4.30
C VAL A 20 -3.44 26.86 -4.68
N ASP A 21 -3.64 27.53 -5.82
CA ASP A 21 -4.97 27.96 -6.25
C ASP A 21 -5.83 26.77 -6.71
N ALA A 22 -5.23 25.82 -7.43
CA ALA A 22 -5.91 24.58 -7.82
C ALA A 22 -6.22 23.70 -6.59
N ALA A 23 -5.31 23.65 -5.62
CA ALA A 23 -5.55 22.96 -4.36
C ALA A 23 -6.68 23.59 -3.56
N ALA A 24 -6.76 24.92 -3.50
CA ALA A 24 -7.87 25.62 -2.85
C ALA A 24 -9.19 25.22 -3.50
N ALA A 25 -9.32 25.34 -4.82
CA ALA A 25 -10.54 24.97 -5.54
C ALA A 25 -10.94 23.50 -5.32
N ALA A 26 -9.98 22.58 -5.36
CA ALA A 26 -10.23 21.15 -5.13
C ALA A 26 -10.72 20.88 -3.69
N ILE A 27 -10.13 21.54 -2.70
CA ILE A 27 -10.54 21.42 -1.29
C ILE A 27 -11.92 22.02 -1.09
N GLU A 28 -12.17 23.24 -1.58
CA GLU A 28 -13.44 23.96 -1.47
C GLU A 28 -14.61 23.16 -2.03
N ALA A 29 -14.40 22.46 -3.15
CA ALA A 29 -15.39 21.57 -3.76
C ALA A 29 -15.84 20.44 -2.82
N VAL A 30 -14.99 20.03 -1.87
CA VAL A 30 -15.29 18.96 -0.91
C VAL A 30 -15.80 19.52 0.42
N VAL A 31 -15.21 20.61 0.93
CA VAL A 31 -15.56 21.14 2.26
C VAL A 31 -16.74 22.13 2.25
N GLY A 32 -17.15 22.60 1.06
CA GLY A 32 -18.33 23.47 0.91
C GLY A 32 -18.14 24.91 1.42
N HIS A 33 -16.91 25.32 1.73
CA HIS A 33 -16.57 26.68 2.14
C HIS A 33 -15.22 27.09 1.56
N THR A 34 -14.99 28.41 1.46
CA THR A 34 -13.74 28.97 0.93
C THR A 34 -12.53 28.62 1.80
N VAL A 35 -11.40 28.35 1.17
CA VAL A 35 -10.11 28.08 1.80
C VAL A 35 -9.07 29.06 1.28
N SER A 36 -8.51 29.88 2.18
CA SER A 36 -7.53 30.89 1.78
C SER A 36 -6.19 30.26 1.37
N ARG A 37 -5.53 30.86 0.37
CA ARG A 37 -4.15 30.54 -0.02
C ARG A 37 -3.19 30.55 1.17
N GLY A 38 -3.34 31.54 2.05
CA GLY A 38 -2.50 31.67 3.25
C GLY A 38 -2.66 30.50 4.22
N THR A 39 -3.87 29.93 4.32
CA THR A 39 -4.10 28.74 5.14
C THR A 39 -3.41 27.52 4.54
N ILE A 40 -3.53 27.30 3.23
CA ILE A 40 -2.82 26.22 2.53
C ILE A 40 -1.31 26.36 2.72
N SER A 41 -0.75 27.56 2.56
CA SER A 41 0.68 27.81 2.78
C SER A 41 1.12 27.56 4.22
N LYS A 42 0.30 27.87 5.24
CA LYS A 42 0.62 27.53 6.64
C LYS A 42 0.72 26.01 6.84
N VAL A 43 -0.19 25.25 6.24
CA VAL A 43 -0.19 23.78 6.30
C VAL A 43 1.03 23.21 5.57
N GLN A 44 1.32 23.68 4.35
CA GLN A 44 2.49 23.23 3.57
C GLN A 44 3.83 23.47 4.28
N ASN A 45 3.93 24.53 5.08
CA ASN A 45 5.13 24.86 5.84
C ASN A 45 5.15 24.23 7.24
N GLY A 46 4.17 23.39 7.59
CA GLY A 46 4.12 22.72 8.90
C GLY A 46 3.80 23.65 10.07
N HIS A 47 3.29 24.86 9.80
CA HIS A 47 2.82 25.80 10.82
C HIS A 47 1.39 25.50 11.29
N SER A 48 0.74 24.51 10.67
CA SER A 48 -0.57 24.02 11.04
C SER A 48 -0.68 22.54 10.68
N GLU A 49 -1.52 21.81 11.40
CA GLU A 49 -1.79 20.41 11.07
C GLU A 49 -2.46 20.30 9.70
N VAL A 50 -2.28 19.14 9.07
CA VAL A 50 -2.89 18.83 7.78
C VAL A 50 -4.30 18.28 8.01
N PRO A 51 -5.38 19.00 7.63
CA PRO A 51 -6.73 18.50 7.82
C PRO A 51 -7.01 17.29 6.93
N TYR A 52 -7.57 16.21 7.50
CA TYR A 52 -7.79 14.98 6.76
C TYR A 52 -8.74 15.15 5.56
N ALA A 53 -9.80 15.96 5.71
CA ALA A 53 -10.72 16.25 4.60
C ALA A 53 -10.01 16.89 3.39
N TRP A 54 -8.99 17.72 3.64
CA TRP A 54 -8.23 18.37 2.58
C TRP A 54 -7.30 17.38 1.88
N VAL A 55 -6.70 16.48 2.65
CA VAL A 55 -5.92 15.36 2.10
C VAL A 55 -6.80 14.53 1.17
N THR A 56 -7.97 14.07 1.63
CA THR A 56 -8.88 13.27 0.81
C THR A 56 -9.27 13.98 -0.48
N ALA A 57 -9.56 15.28 -0.42
CA ALA A 57 -9.87 16.08 -1.60
C ALA A 57 -8.72 16.06 -2.62
N LEU A 58 -7.49 16.31 -2.17
CA LEU A 58 -6.32 16.35 -3.04
C LEU A 58 -5.89 14.98 -3.55
N GLU A 59 -5.97 13.93 -2.72
CA GLU A 59 -5.67 12.56 -3.14
C GLU A 59 -6.64 12.09 -4.23
N ASN A 60 -7.93 12.39 -4.08
CA ASN A 60 -8.94 12.09 -5.09
C ASN A 60 -8.73 12.92 -6.38
N ALA A 61 -8.41 14.20 -6.25
CA ALA A 61 -8.17 15.08 -7.40
C ALA A 61 -6.92 14.69 -8.21
N THR A 62 -5.92 14.07 -7.57
CA THR A 62 -4.63 13.75 -8.20
C THR A 62 -4.47 12.26 -8.53
N GLY A 63 -5.33 11.39 -7.99
CA GLY A 63 -5.15 9.93 -8.03
C GLY A 63 -3.91 9.44 -7.27
N ARG A 64 -3.28 10.30 -6.45
CA ARG A 64 -2.11 9.97 -5.63
C ARG A 64 -2.57 9.79 -4.20
N HIS A 65 -2.24 8.66 -3.59
CA HIS A 65 -2.75 8.28 -2.26
C HIS A 65 -1.67 8.16 -1.15
N PRO A 66 -0.75 9.13 -0.98
CA PRO A 66 0.35 9.00 -0.03
C PRO A 66 -0.08 8.94 1.44
N PHE A 67 -1.12 9.66 1.86
CA PHE A 67 -1.64 9.63 3.23
C PHE A 67 -2.50 8.40 3.48
N LEU A 68 -3.33 7.99 2.51
CA LEU A 68 -4.08 6.73 2.62
C LEU A 68 -3.12 5.55 2.74
N ASN A 69 -2.08 5.49 1.89
CA ASN A 69 -1.07 4.44 1.95
C ASN A 69 -0.30 4.47 3.27
N MET A 70 0.10 5.66 3.75
CA MET A 70 0.73 5.81 5.06
C MET A 70 -0.18 5.32 6.19
N ARG A 71 -1.46 5.72 6.21
CA ARG A 71 -2.42 5.30 7.24
C ARG A 71 -2.67 3.80 7.18
N SER A 72 -2.77 3.23 5.98
CA SER A 72 -2.87 1.79 5.78
C SER A 72 -1.67 1.05 6.39
N ARG A 73 -0.46 1.57 6.24
CA ARG A 73 0.75 1.01 6.87
C ARG A 73 0.70 1.10 8.39
N GLU A 74 0.30 2.25 8.92
CA GLU A 74 0.17 2.47 10.37
C GLU A 74 -0.87 1.52 11.00
N VAL A 75 -1.98 1.25 10.31
CA VAL A 75 -3.06 0.39 10.82
C VAL A 75 -2.80 -1.10 10.62
N SER A 76 -2.27 -1.51 9.47
CA SER A 76 -2.04 -2.94 9.15
C SER A 76 -0.71 -3.50 9.66
N GLY A 77 0.23 -2.66 10.08
CA GLY A 77 1.60 -3.07 10.39
C GLY A 77 2.37 -3.63 9.19
N ARG A 78 1.83 -3.52 7.96
CA ARG A 78 2.41 -4.09 6.73
C ARG A 78 2.54 -3.01 5.64
N PRO A 79 3.60 -3.00 4.82
CA PRO A 79 3.74 -2.08 3.70
C PRO A 79 2.63 -2.32 2.66
N ALA A 80 1.92 -1.26 2.25
CA ALA A 80 1.02 -1.33 1.09
C ALA A 80 1.82 -1.74 -0.15
N LYS A 81 1.66 -3.00 -0.61
CA LYS A 81 2.23 -3.48 -1.87
C LYS A 81 1.35 -2.98 -3.01
N SER A 82 1.97 -2.38 -4.04
CA SER A 82 1.30 -2.15 -5.33
C SER A 82 0.80 -3.49 -5.87
N GLU A 83 -0.44 -3.57 -6.34
CA GLU A 83 -0.98 -4.83 -6.92
C GLU A 83 -0.11 -5.32 -8.09
N LEU A 84 0.48 -4.42 -8.88
CA LEU A 84 1.39 -4.79 -9.97
C LEU A 84 2.72 -5.38 -9.47
N ALA A 85 3.26 -4.86 -8.36
CA ALA A 85 4.48 -5.39 -7.74
C ALA A 85 4.23 -6.77 -7.11
N CYS A 86 3.00 -7.01 -6.63
CA CYS A 86 2.59 -8.29 -6.05
C CYS A 86 2.73 -9.47 -7.03
N HIS A 87 2.44 -9.27 -8.31
CA HIS A 87 2.53 -10.33 -9.32
C HIS A 87 3.98 -10.67 -9.70
N LEU A 88 4.86 -9.66 -9.76
CA LEU A 88 6.29 -9.90 -10.01
C LEU A 88 6.98 -10.54 -8.79
N ASP A 89 6.59 -10.15 -7.58
CA ASP A 89 7.00 -10.83 -6.35
C ASP A 89 6.55 -12.30 -6.41
N MET A 90 5.28 -12.57 -6.73
CA MET A 90 4.75 -13.93 -6.80
C MET A 90 5.48 -14.79 -7.82
N LEU A 91 5.82 -14.23 -8.99
CA LEU A 91 6.60 -14.93 -10.01
C LEU A 91 8.02 -15.26 -9.52
N ARG A 92 8.66 -14.32 -8.81
CA ARG A 92 10.00 -14.51 -8.24
C ARG A 92 9.99 -15.62 -7.20
N GLU A 93 9.13 -15.52 -6.19
CA GLU A 93 9.02 -16.51 -5.11
C GLU A 93 8.66 -17.90 -5.68
N ALA A 94 7.77 -17.97 -6.68
CA ALA A 94 7.44 -19.24 -7.35
C ALA A 94 8.65 -19.87 -8.06
N THR A 95 9.51 -19.05 -8.67
CA THR A 95 10.72 -19.53 -9.34
C THR A 95 11.76 -20.00 -8.31
N GLU A 96 11.91 -19.27 -7.19
CA GLU A 96 12.77 -19.64 -6.07
C GLU A 96 12.31 -20.98 -5.44
N GLY A 97 11.01 -21.14 -5.19
CA GLY A 97 10.40 -22.38 -4.71
C GLY A 97 10.61 -23.58 -5.64
N ILE A 98 10.39 -23.44 -6.94
CA ILE A 98 10.63 -24.51 -7.92
C ILE A 98 12.12 -24.85 -8.02
N THR A 99 13.00 -23.87 -7.96
CA THR A 99 14.45 -24.09 -8.00
C THR A 99 14.92 -24.85 -6.75
N ALA A 100 14.45 -24.44 -5.56
CA ALA A 100 14.78 -25.11 -4.32
C ALA A 100 14.22 -26.54 -4.26
N LEU A 101 13.01 -26.77 -4.80
CA LEU A 101 12.45 -28.11 -4.95
C LEU A 101 13.31 -28.98 -5.86
N ALA A 102 13.75 -28.45 -7.01
CA ALA A 102 14.63 -29.18 -7.92
C ALA A 102 16.01 -29.49 -7.29
N GLU A 103 16.56 -28.58 -6.49
CA GLU A 103 17.80 -28.80 -5.73
C GLU A 103 17.64 -29.92 -4.69
N PHE A 104 16.51 -29.96 -3.99
CA PHE A 104 16.14 -31.04 -3.07
C PHE A 104 15.96 -32.37 -3.81
N GLU A 105 15.22 -32.40 -4.92
CA GLU A 105 15.03 -33.62 -5.72
C GLU A 105 16.36 -34.19 -6.25
N ALA A 106 17.31 -33.31 -6.59
CA ALA A 106 18.65 -33.71 -7.00
C ALA A 106 19.51 -34.23 -5.84
N ASN A 107 19.26 -33.79 -4.60
CA ASN A 107 20.04 -34.13 -3.41
C ASN A 107 19.14 -34.38 -2.19
N PRO A 108 18.35 -35.46 -2.19
CA PRO A 108 17.30 -35.67 -1.18
C PRO A 108 17.84 -36.00 0.22
N ASP A 109 19.09 -36.48 0.30
CA ASP A 109 19.76 -36.83 1.56
C ASP A 109 20.40 -35.61 2.24
N ASP A 110 20.40 -34.43 1.61
CA ASP A 110 20.91 -33.19 2.21
C ASP A 110 19.78 -32.48 3.00
N PRO A 111 19.86 -32.41 4.34
CA PRO A 111 18.84 -31.73 5.15
C PRO A 111 18.71 -30.24 4.82
N GLN A 112 19.75 -29.59 4.30
CA GLN A 112 19.70 -28.17 3.95
C GLN A 112 18.84 -27.91 2.71
N THR A 113 18.91 -28.77 1.69
CA THR A 113 18.07 -28.64 0.50
C THR A 113 16.59 -28.88 0.85
N MET A 114 16.32 -29.83 1.76
CA MET A 114 14.97 -30.10 2.26
C MET A 114 14.38 -28.89 3.01
N VAL A 115 15.13 -28.30 3.94
CA VAL A 115 14.68 -27.13 4.71
C VAL A 115 14.47 -25.92 3.80
N LYS A 116 15.37 -25.69 2.86
CA LYS A 116 15.25 -24.62 1.86
C LYS A 116 14.02 -24.81 0.99
N ALA A 117 13.83 -26.00 0.40
CA ALA A 117 12.65 -26.30 -0.42
C ALA A 117 11.34 -26.07 0.34
N TYR A 118 11.27 -26.49 1.61
CA TYR A 118 10.08 -26.23 2.43
C TYR A 118 9.84 -24.73 2.67
N ALA A 119 10.87 -23.99 3.05
CA ALA A 119 10.75 -22.56 3.33
C ALA A 119 10.28 -21.77 2.09
N GLU A 120 10.92 -22.01 0.95
CA GLU A 120 10.61 -21.30 -0.31
C GLU A 120 9.20 -21.68 -0.80
N LEU A 121 8.78 -22.93 -0.68
CA LEU A 121 7.41 -23.35 -1.02
C LEU A 121 6.35 -22.79 -0.05
N ALA A 122 6.70 -22.60 1.23
CA ALA A 122 5.81 -21.99 2.21
C ALA A 122 5.55 -20.52 1.87
N ASP A 123 6.56 -19.76 1.44
CA ASP A 123 6.40 -18.37 1.01
C ASP A 123 5.47 -18.26 -0.21
N VAL A 124 5.61 -19.17 -1.19
CA VAL A 124 4.68 -19.28 -2.34
C VAL A 124 3.27 -19.62 -1.89
N HIS A 125 3.13 -20.60 -0.99
CA HIS A 125 1.83 -21.03 -0.45
C HIS A 125 1.12 -19.87 0.24
N ASP A 126 1.81 -19.10 1.08
CA ASP A 126 1.22 -17.99 1.82
C ASP A 126 0.75 -16.87 0.88
N MET A 127 1.55 -16.55 -0.14
CA MET A 127 1.17 -15.57 -1.16
C MET A 127 -0.05 -16.02 -1.99
N ALA A 128 -0.05 -17.28 -2.42
CA ALA A 128 -1.16 -17.88 -3.16
C ALA A 128 -2.43 -17.95 -2.30
N GLY A 129 -2.30 -18.43 -1.07
CA GLY A 129 -3.38 -18.55 -0.10
C GLY A 129 -4.03 -17.20 0.20
N ALA A 130 -3.26 -16.16 0.45
CA ALA A 130 -3.78 -14.81 0.67
C ALA A 130 -4.57 -14.29 -0.55
N THR A 131 -4.08 -14.56 -1.76
CA THR A 131 -4.77 -14.19 -3.01
C THR A 131 -6.07 -14.98 -3.18
N MET A 132 -6.04 -16.28 -2.91
CA MET A 132 -7.22 -17.15 -2.96
C MET A 132 -8.28 -16.74 -1.95
N THR A 133 -7.90 -16.37 -0.72
CA THR A 133 -8.85 -15.84 0.29
C THR A 133 -9.53 -14.57 -0.19
N LYS A 134 -8.79 -13.65 -0.83
CA LYS A 134 -9.38 -12.44 -1.45
C LYS A 134 -10.38 -12.83 -2.55
N LEU A 135 -10.03 -13.78 -3.42
CA LEU A 135 -10.91 -14.26 -4.49
C LEU A 135 -12.19 -14.94 -3.94
N LYS A 136 -12.06 -15.81 -2.94
CA LYS A 136 -13.19 -16.44 -2.25
C LYS A 136 -14.17 -15.40 -1.68
N GLY A 137 -13.64 -14.38 -1.02
CA GLY A 137 -14.44 -13.27 -0.50
C GLY A 137 -15.21 -12.52 -1.59
N LEU A 138 -14.59 -12.30 -2.76
CA LEU A 138 -15.27 -11.68 -3.92
C LEU A 138 -16.30 -12.60 -4.57
N MET A 139 -16.09 -13.92 -4.52
CA MET A 139 -17.03 -14.92 -5.01
C MET A 139 -18.19 -15.19 -4.04
N GLY A 140 -18.16 -14.63 -2.83
CA GLY A 140 -19.17 -14.88 -1.80
C GLY A 140 -19.11 -16.29 -1.21
N ILE A 141 -17.98 -16.99 -1.34
CA ILE A 141 -17.76 -18.31 -0.73
C ILE A 141 -17.33 -18.09 0.72
N GLN A 142 -18.18 -18.47 1.68
CA GLN A 142 -17.80 -18.57 3.09
C GLN A 142 -17.01 -19.88 3.29
N ASP A 143 -15.95 -19.85 4.09
CA ASP A 143 -15.23 -21.05 4.48
C ASP A 143 -16.12 -21.89 5.42
N GLU A 144 -16.87 -22.83 4.85
CA GLU A 144 -17.32 -24.02 5.56
C GLU A 144 -16.09 -24.91 5.73
N ASP A 145 -15.37 -24.75 6.85
CA ASP A 145 -14.65 -25.81 7.58
C ASP A 145 -13.63 -25.19 8.54
N ALA A 146 -14.12 -24.82 9.72
CA ALA A 146 -13.35 -24.79 10.94
C ALA A 146 -14.21 -25.45 12.03
N ALA A 147 -14.30 -26.78 11.97
CA ALA A 147 -14.80 -27.64 13.03
C ALA A 147 -13.68 -28.61 13.45
#